data_AF-A0A1M5PFT2-F1
#
_entry.id   AF-A0A1M5PFT2-F1
#
_cell.length_a   1.000
_cell.length_b   1.000
_cell.length_c   1.000
_cell.angle_alpha   90.00
_cell.angle_beta   90.00
_cell.angle_gamma   90.00
#
_symmetry.space_group_name_H-M   'P 1'
#
loop_
_entity.id
_entity.type
_entity.pdbx_description
1 polymer ?
#
loop_
_entity_poly.entity_id
_entity_poly.type
_entity_poly.pdbx_seq_one_letter_code
_entity_poly.pdbx_strand_id
1 'polypeptide(L)'
;MDNKTIDEKKISEIEENLNKNEFKLEVQYVELGKILLEITQNKQKKIDTIMDEIIKNKIKLASLKNEIQCSNCMTYNTSDSKYCKFCGSKLNEQIERKNDNE
;
A
#
# COMPACT_ATOMS: atom_id res chain seq x y z
N MET A 1 -63.08 18.15 3.72
CA MET A 1 -61.61 18.31 3.82
C MET A 1 -61.14 18.81 2.47
N ASP A 2 -60.41 19.91 2.44
CA ASP A 2 -60.04 20.59 1.19
C ASP A 2 -58.86 19.86 0.51
N ASN A 3 -58.86 19.79 -0.82
CA ASN A 3 -57.82 19.08 -1.60
C ASN A 3 -56.39 19.51 -1.24
N LYS A 4 -56.20 20.79 -0.89
CA LYS A 4 -54.91 21.34 -0.45
C LYS A 4 -54.35 20.61 0.78
N THR A 5 -55.19 20.26 1.74
CA THR A 5 -54.79 19.56 2.97
C THR A 5 -54.46 18.08 2.72
N ILE A 6 -55.04 17.49 1.67
CA ILE A 6 -54.73 16.11 1.24
C ILE A 6 -53.36 16.06 0.57
N ASP A 7 -53.03 17.07 -0.25
CA ASP A 7 -51.74 17.15 -0.92
C ASP A 7 -50.60 17.45 0.07
N GLU A 8 -50.83 18.29 1.08
CA GLU A 8 -49.87 18.53 2.18
C GLU A 8 -49.53 17.25 2.97
N LYS A 9 -50.53 16.40 3.26
CA LYS A 9 -50.28 15.10 3.92
C LYS A 9 -49.44 14.16 3.08
N LYS A 10 -49.74 14.05 1.77
CA LYS A 10 -48.99 13.19 0.85
C LYS A 10 -47.55 13.66 0.70
N ILE A 11 -47.34 14.98 0.62
CA ILE A 11 -45.99 15.57 0.58
C ILE A 11 -45.23 15.18 1.85
N SER A 12 -45.83 15.37 3.02
CA SER A 12 -45.20 15.01 4.30
C SER A 12 -44.84 13.52 4.39
N GLU A 13 -45.70 12.62 3.90
CA GLU A 13 -45.40 11.18 3.86
C GLU A 13 -44.23 10.87 2.92
N ILE A 14 -44.16 11.53 1.76
CA ILE A 14 -43.06 11.36 0.80
C ILE A 14 -41.74 11.88 1.38
N GLU A 15 -41.75 13.06 2.01
CA GLU A 15 -40.57 13.64 2.66
C GLU A 15 -40.04 12.74 3.79
N GLU A 16 -40.92 12.18 4.61
CA GLU A 16 -40.52 11.25 5.66
C GLU A 16 -39.86 9.98 5.08
N ASN A 17 -40.44 9.43 4.00
CA ASN A 17 -39.87 8.28 3.31
C ASN A 17 -38.53 8.59 2.62
N LEU A 18 -38.40 9.78 2.03
CA LEU A 18 -37.15 10.26 1.43
C LEU A 18 -36.05 10.33 2.49
N ASN A 19 -36.30 11.01 3.61
CA ASN A 19 -35.34 11.14 4.70
C ASN A 19 -34.92 9.77 5.26
N LYS A 20 -35.86 8.83 5.42
CA LYS A 20 -35.55 7.45 5.84
C LYS A 20 -34.65 6.73 4.85
N ASN A 21 -34.88 6.90 3.55
CA ASN A 21 -34.08 6.25 2.52
C ASN A 21 -32.69 6.87 2.40
N GLU A 22 -32.58 8.19 2.50
CA GLU A 22 -31.29 8.91 2.52
C GLU A 22 -30.45 8.47 3.71
N PHE A 23 -31.05 8.39 4.91
CA PHE A 23 -30.36 7.90 6.10
C PHE A 23 -29.89 6.44 5.94
N LYS A 24 -30.75 5.56 5.42
CA LYS A 24 -30.36 4.16 5.14
C LYS A 24 -29.20 4.09 4.14
N LEU A 25 -29.23 4.91 3.11
CA LEU A 25 -28.18 4.98 2.10
C LEU A 25 -26.85 5.41 2.73
N GLU A 26 -26.86 6.44 3.58
CA GLU A 26 -25.66 6.90 4.29
C GLU A 26 -25.05 5.79 5.16
N VAL A 27 -25.88 5.08 5.93
CA VAL A 27 -25.43 3.95 6.76
C VAL A 27 -24.75 2.88 5.90
N GLN A 28 -25.36 2.52 4.76
CA GLN A 28 -24.78 1.53 3.84
C GLN A 28 -23.44 1.98 3.26
N TYR A 29 -23.29 3.25 2.90
CA TYR A 29 -22.00 3.77 2.42
C TYR A 29 -20.91 3.71 3.49
N VAL A 30 -21.24 4.03 4.74
CA VAL A 30 -20.31 3.96 5.87
C VAL A 30 -19.88 2.52 6.13
N GLU A 31 -20.82 1.57 6.14
CA GLU A 31 -20.53 0.14 6.32
C GLU A 31 -19.64 -0.40 5.20
N LEU A 32 -19.99 -0.09 3.94
CA LEU A 32 -19.20 -0.48 2.78
C LEU A 32 -17.76 0.07 2.86
N GLY A 33 -17.62 1.35 3.25
CA GLY A 33 -16.31 1.99 3.41
C GLY A 33 -15.42 1.27 4.44
N LYS A 34 -16.00 0.85 5.59
CA LYS A 34 -15.28 0.10 6.62
C LYS A 34 -14.79 -1.26 6.10
N ILE A 35 -15.66 -2.00 5.40
CA ILE A 35 -15.33 -3.30 4.82
C ILE A 35 -14.21 -3.17 3.79
N LEU A 36 -14.32 -2.19 2.87
CA LEU A 36 -13.30 -1.94 1.85
C LEU A 36 -11.95 -1.57 2.48
N LEU A 37 -11.96 -0.74 3.52
CA LEU A 37 -10.74 -0.35 4.24
C LEU A 37 -10.06 -1.57 4.85
N GLU A 38 -10.82 -2.41 5.57
CA GLU A 38 -10.28 -3.61 6.22
C GLU A 38 -9.68 -4.59 5.20
N ILE A 39 -10.40 -4.88 4.11
CA ILE A 39 -9.92 -5.76 3.04
C ILE A 39 -8.63 -5.20 2.43
N THR A 40 -8.59 -3.90 2.16
CA THR A 40 -7.44 -3.23 1.56
C THR A 40 -6.23 -3.29 2.49
N GLN A 41 -6.40 -3.00 3.78
CA GLN A 41 -5.32 -3.07 4.77
C GLN A 41 -4.79 -4.51 4.92
N ASN A 42 -5.67 -5.51 4.94
CA ASN A 42 -5.27 -6.90 5.05
C ASN A 42 -4.51 -7.39 3.81
N LYS A 43 -4.92 -6.96 2.60
CA LYS A 43 -4.18 -7.23 1.37
C LYS A 43 -2.83 -6.52 1.37
N GLN A 44 -2.77 -5.27 1.81
CA GLN A 44 -1.53 -4.50 1.88
C GLN A 44 -0.50 -5.19 2.79
N LYS A 45 -0.90 -5.63 3.99
CA LYS A 45 -0.01 -6.38 4.90
C LYS A 45 0.62 -7.62 4.24
N LYS A 46 -0.15 -8.36 3.44
CA LYS A 46 0.36 -9.54 2.72
C LYS A 46 1.36 -9.14 1.63
N ILE A 47 1.10 -8.05 0.91
CA ILE A 47 2.02 -7.49 -0.08
C ILE A 47 3.33 -7.09 0.61
N ASP A 48 3.25 -6.40 1.74
CA ASP A 48 4.42 -5.96 2.51
C ASP A 48 5.26 -7.16 2.97
N THR A 49 4.64 -8.21 3.51
CA THR A 49 5.34 -9.44 3.88
C THR A 49 6.08 -10.08 2.71
N ILE A 50 5.43 -10.20 1.54
CA ILE A 50 6.07 -10.78 0.35
C ILE A 50 7.21 -9.88 -0.13
N MET A 51 7.05 -8.55 -0.07
CA MET A 51 8.07 -7.60 -0.45
C MET A 51 9.32 -7.73 0.44
N ASP A 52 9.13 -7.85 1.75
CA ASP A 52 10.21 -8.06 2.73
C ASP A 52 10.96 -9.37 2.45
N GLU A 53 10.24 -10.45 2.15
CA GLU A 53 10.84 -11.73 1.78
C GLU A 53 11.66 -11.63 0.48
N ILE A 54 11.14 -10.93 -0.53
CA ILE A 54 11.87 -10.66 -1.79
C ILE A 54 13.16 -9.90 -1.51
N ILE A 55 13.10 -8.83 -0.70
CA ILE A 55 14.29 -8.03 -0.36
C ILE A 55 15.31 -8.89 0.37
N LYS A 56 14.88 -9.66 1.39
CA LYS A 56 15.73 -10.56 2.15
C LYS A 56 16.42 -11.59 1.25
N ASN A 57 15.68 -12.17 0.32
CA ASN A 57 16.23 -13.15 -0.62
C ASN A 57 17.17 -12.52 -1.65
N LYS A 58 16.89 -11.31 -2.15
CA LYS A 58 17.81 -10.56 -3.03
C LYS A 58 19.14 -10.26 -2.34
N ILE A 59 19.11 -9.83 -1.09
CA ILE A 59 20.32 -9.57 -0.29
C ILE A 59 21.13 -10.86 -0.10
N LYS A 60 20.47 -11.96 0.29
CA LYS A 60 21.13 -13.26 0.42
C LYS A 60 21.75 -13.72 -0.89
N LEU A 61 21.03 -13.58 -2.00
CA LEU A 61 21.50 -13.96 -3.32
C LEU A 61 22.72 -13.15 -3.75
N ALA A 62 22.70 -11.83 -3.53
CA ALA A 62 23.84 -10.96 -3.83
C ALA A 62 25.07 -11.35 -2.99
N SER A 63 24.89 -11.65 -1.70
CA SER A 63 25.97 -12.13 -0.84
C SER A 63 26.57 -13.45 -1.35
N LEU A 64 25.74 -14.40 -1.79
CA LEU A 64 26.21 -15.68 -2.35
C LEU A 64 26.91 -15.53 -3.70
N LYS A 65 26.47 -14.56 -4.51
CA LYS A 65 27.08 -14.23 -5.81
C LYS A 65 28.28 -13.29 -5.71
N ASN A 66 28.65 -12.86 -4.51
CA ASN A 66 29.68 -11.86 -4.28
C ASN A 66 29.42 -10.57 -5.08
N GLU A 67 28.16 -10.10 -5.04
CA GLU A 67 27.70 -8.88 -5.72
C GLU A 67 27.51 -7.74 -4.72
N ILE A 68 27.81 -6.51 -5.15
CA ILE A 68 27.54 -5.26 -4.44
C ILE A 68 26.45 -4.46 -5.15
N GLN A 69 25.57 -3.83 -4.35
CA GLN A 69 24.52 -2.97 -4.88
C GLN A 69 25.04 -1.54 -5.09
N CYS A 70 24.81 -0.98 -6.27
CA CYS A 70 25.09 0.42 -6.54
C CYS A 70 24.16 1.31 -5.71
N SER A 71 24.70 2.22 -4.90
CA SER A 71 23.92 3.16 -4.09
C SER A 71 23.13 4.18 -4.92
N ASN A 72 23.58 4.46 -6.15
CA ASN A 72 22.94 5.45 -7.01
C ASN A 72 21.71 4.90 -7.76
N CYS A 73 21.80 3.67 -8.29
CA CYS A 73 20.75 3.12 -9.17
C CYS A 73 20.24 1.73 -8.73
N MET A 74 20.71 1.21 -7.60
CA MET A 74 20.30 -0.07 -7.03
C MET A 74 20.63 -1.33 -7.87
N THR A 75 21.40 -1.19 -8.95
CA THR A 75 21.88 -2.32 -9.77
C THR A 75 22.93 -3.12 -9.02
N TYR A 76 22.84 -4.46 -9.07
CA TYR A 76 23.87 -5.37 -8.55
C TYR A 76 25.03 -5.54 -9.54
N ASN A 77 26.25 -5.41 -9.04
CA ASN A 77 27.51 -5.53 -9.78
C ASN A 77 28.41 -6.53 -9.06
N THR A 78 29.37 -7.13 -9.74
CA THR A 78 30.36 -7.97 -9.05
C THR A 78 31.16 -7.12 -8.06
N SER A 79 31.60 -7.70 -6.94
CA SER A 79 32.27 -6.94 -5.86
C SER A 79 33.65 -6.39 -6.24
N ASP A 80 34.25 -6.89 -7.32
CA ASP A 80 35.49 -6.40 -7.92
C ASP A 80 35.27 -5.24 -8.93
N SER A 81 34.01 -4.92 -9.27
CA SER A 81 33.68 -3.82 -10.17
C SER A 81 33.98 -2.46 -9.52
N LYS A 82 34.73 -1.60 -10.23
CA LYS A 82 35.01 -0.21 -9.80
C LYS A 82 33.89 0.78 -10.14
N TYR A 83 33.09 0.46 -11.16
CA TYR A 83 32.01 1.30 -11.68
C TYR A 83 30.77 0.46 -11.90
N CYS A 84 29.60 1.07 -11.74
CA CYS A 84 28.34 0.40 -11.98
C CYS A 84 28.16 0.12 -13.47
N LYS A 85 27.88 -1.15 -13.82
CA LYS A 85 27.65 -1.60 -15.20
C LYS A 85 26.43 -0.98 -15.88
N PHE A 86 25.56 -0.32 -15.11
CA PHE A 86 24.32 0.29 -15.61
C PHE A 86 24.40 1.82 -15.66
N CYS A 87 24.66 2.48 -14.54
CA CYS A 87 24.64 3.95 -14.46
C CYS A 87 26.02 4.62 -14.51
N GLY A 88 27.11 3.84 -14.58
CA GLY A 88 28.48 4.36 -14.64
C GLY A 88 29.03 5.00 -13.37
N SER A 89 28.22 5.14 -12.31
CA SER A 89 28.66 5.69 -11.01
C SER A 89 29.77 4.82 -10.41
N LYS A 90 30.76 5.45 -9.78
CA LYS A 90 31.82 4.74 -9.03
C LYS A 90 31.18 3.93 -7.90
N LEU A 91 31.57 2.66 -7.80
CA LEU A 91 31.15 1.80 -6.70
C LEU A 91 32.12 2.06 -5.55
N ASN A 92 31.60 2.48 -4.40
CA ASN A 92 32.45 2.72 -3.23
C ASN A 92 32.99 1.38 -2.72
N GLU A 93 34.30 1.34 -2.44
CA GLU A 93 34.96 0.17 -1.88
C GLU A 93 34.32 -0.20 -0.54
N GLN A 94 34.30 -1.51 -0.30
CA GLN A 94 33.56 -2.21 0.74
C GLN A 94 33.68 -1.51 2.11
N ILE A 95 32.55 -1.27 2.77
CA ILE A 95 32.55 -1.15 4.23
C ILE A 95 32.97 -2.54 4.72
N GLU A 96 34.24 -2.68 5.11
CA GLU A 96 34.71 -3.80 5.90
C GLU A 96 33.77 -3.93 7.09
N ARG A 97 32.92 -4.97 7.10
CA ARG A 97 32.26 -5.37 8.33
C ARG A 97 33.38 -5.94 9.20
N LYS A 98 33.93 -5.12 10.09
CA LYS A 98 34.70 -5.60 11.22
C LYS A 98 33.84 -6.64 11.92
N ASN A 99 34.29 -7.89 11.90
CA ASN A 99 33.79 -8.92 12.78
C ASN A 99 34.32 -8.54 14.17
N ASP A 100 33.51 -7.82 14.94
CA ASP A 100 33.71 -7.71 16.38
C ASP A 100 33.24 -9.05 16.98
N ASN A 101 34.13 -10.05 16.97
CA ASN A 101 34.04 -11.19 17.86
C ASN A 101 34.96 -10.91 19.05
N GLU A 102 34.33 -10.78 20.23
CA GLU A 102 34.94 -10.87 21.55
C GLU A 102 35.82 -12.12 21.72
#